data_AF-A0A8K0KLL7-F1
#
_entry.id   AF-A0A8K0KLL7-F1
#
_cell.length_a   1.000
_cell.length_b   1.000
_cell.length_c   1.000
_cell.angle_alpha   90.00
_cell.angle_beta   90.00
_cell.angle_gamma   90.00
#
_symmetry.space_group_name_H-M   'P 1'
#
loop_
_entity.id
_entity.type
_entity.pdbx_description
1 polymer ?
#
loop_
_entity_poly.entity_id
_entity_poly.type
_entity_poly.pdbx_seq_one_letter_code
_entity_poly.pdbx_strand_id
1 'polypeptide(L)'
;MHQKALANLVQALADKEPHNRLCLLLFDEMSIREHFDYKVDSDTIIGFEDHGHLGRSSKPAKYALVFMVRGLLQDWKQPIAAFFSGSPTNAERLKQIIELVLGECSKAGLQIIGTICDMGSNNVKTLKLMGSTSDRPLINHAGQDFITIFDPPHLLKSTRNLFLRHDVRFPVEVAVEESSVEVPGIAKWRDIREAFEWDSRHTGHCEN
;
A
#
# COMPACT_ATOMS: atom_id res chain seq x y z
N MET A 1 16.60 -2.82 7.81
CA MET A 1 15.79 -3.87 8.48
C MET A 1 16.00 -3.75 9.99
N HIS A 2 14.94 -3.70 10.79
CA HIS A 2 15.01 -3.59 12.25
C HIS A 2 15.00 -4.99 12.88
N GLN A 3 16.16 -5.64 12.90
CA GLN A 3 16.30 -7.04 13.36
C GLN A 3 15.73 -7.28 14.76
N LYS A 4 15.93 -6.35 15.71
CA LYS A 4 15.36 -6.46 17.06
C LYS A 4 13.83 -6.46 17.05
N ALA A 5 13.20 -5.61 16.24
CA ALA A 5 11.74 -5.54 16.14
C ALA A 5 11.17 -6.82 15.54
N LEU A 6 11.81 -7.35 14.49
CA LEU A 6 11.41 -8.61 13.88
C LEU A 6 11.58 -9.78 14.86
N ALA A 7 12.72 -9.86 15.57
CA ALA A 7 12.97 -10.91 16.55
C ALA A 7 11.94 -10.89 17.70
N ASN A 8 11.63 -9.71 18.24
CA ASN A 8 10.62 -9.57 19.28
C ASN A 8 9.22 -10.00 18.80
N LEU A 9 8.87 -9.67 17.55
CA LEU A 9 7.61 -10.09 16.96
C LEU A 9 7.54 -11.62 16.83
N VAL A 10 8.60 -12.25 16.30
CA VAL A 10 8.66 -13.71 16.17
C VAL A 10 8.52 -14.39 17.52
N GLN A 11 9.21 -13.88 18.54
CA GLN A 11 9.11 -14.41 19.90
C GLN A 11 7.68 -14.31 20.46
N ALA A 12 6.99 -13.19 20.22
CA ALA A 12 5.60 -13.01 20.64
C ALA A 12 4.61 -13.94 19.90
N LEU A 13 4.98 -14.40 18.70
CA LEU A 13 4.17 -15.30 17.87
C LEU A 13 4.58 -16.78 17.99
N ALA A 14 5.63 -17.09 18.76
CA ALA A 14 6.18 -18.43 18.89
C ALA A 14 5.15 -19.44 19.44
N ASP A 15 4.39 -19.03 20.46
CA ASP A 15 3.37 -19.87 21.11
C ASP A 15 2.00 -19.79 20.42
N LYS A 16 1.90 -19.09 19.30
CA LYS A 16 0.66 -18.95 18.53
C LYS A 16 0.58 -20.02 17.45
N GLU A 17 -0.64 -20.52 17.24
CA GLU A 17 -0.96 -21.42 16.14
C GLU A 17 -0.47 -20.88 14.78
N PRO A 18 -0.05 -21.73 13.83
CA PRO A 18 0.55 -21.30 12.57
C PRO A 18 -0.30 -20.29 11.78
N HIS A 19 -1.62 -20.47 11.74
CA HIS A 19 -2.52 -19.56 11.02
C HIS A 19 -2.49 -18.13 11.60
N ASN A 20 -2.15 -17.94 12.88
CA ASN A 20 -2.01 -16.61 13.49
C ASN A 20 -0.75 -15.86 13.05
N ARG A 21 0.15 -16.54 12.31
CA ARG A 21 1.36 -15.96 11.70
C ARG A 21 1.12 -15.50 10.26
N LEU A 22 -0.08 -15.72 9.72
CA LEU A 22 -0.51 -15.17 8.44
C LEU A 22 -0.57 -13.65 8.53
N CYS A 23 0.17 -12.99 7.64
CA CYS A 23 0.28 -11.54 7.65
C CYS A 23 0.40 -10.95 6.25
N LEU A 24 0.16 -9.64 6.19
CA LEU A 24 0.35 -8.81 5.00
C LEU A 24 1.54 -7.88 5.22
N LEU A 25 2.27 -7.59 4.16
CA LEU A 25 3.37 -6.64 4.15
C LEU A 25 2.91 -5.30 3.57
N LEU A 26 2.81 -4.29 4.41
CA LEU A 26 2.47 -2.93 4.01
C LEU A 26 3.73 -2.12 3.82
N PHE A 27 3.75 -1.26 2.81
CA PHE A 27 4.82 -0.29 2.65
C PHE A 27 4.34 1.02 2.05
N ASP A 28 4.93 2.11 2.52
CA ASP A 28 4.68 3.46 2.01
C ASP A 28 5.92 4.34 2.20
N GLU A 29 6.02 5.39 1.38
CA GLU A 29 7.10 6.36 1.41
C GLU A 29 6.58 7.71 1.92
N MET A 30 7.23 8.23 2.97
CA MET A 30 6.89 9.54 3.54
C MET A 30 8.02 10.54 3.34
N SER A 31 7.68 11.79 3.04
CA SER A 31 8.64 12.88 3.04
C SER A 31 9.05 13.24 4.47
N ILE A 32 10.35 13.41 4.67
CA ILE A 32 10.97 13.81 5.94
C ILE A 32 11.78 15.09 5.74
N ARG A 33 12.03 15.81 6.83
CA ARG A 33 12.91 16.98 6.80
C ARG A 33 14.37 16.50 6.76
N GLU A 34 15.17 17.14 5.91
CA GLU A 34 16.61 16.96 5.91
C GLU A 34 17.16 17.37 7.28
N HIS A 35 17.88 16.47 7.92
CA HIS A 35 18.51 16.72 9.20
C HIS A 35 19.72 15.81 9.37
N PHE A 36 20.80 16.36 9.90
CA PHE A 36 22.02 15.61 10.20
C PHE A 36 22.25 15.62 11.69
N ASP A 37 22.48 14.43 12.23
CA ASP A 37 22.86 14.23 13.63
C ASP A 37 24.11 13.37 13.67
N TYR A 38 24.95 13.59 14.66
CA TYR A 38 26.12 12.75 14.88
C TYR A 38 25.83 11.78 16.02
N LYS A 39 25.89 10.48 15.71
CA LYS A 39 25.69 9.41 16.67
C LYS A 39 27.04 8.97 17.22
N VAL A 40 27.36 9.46 18.41
CA VAL A 40 28.63 9.23 19.12
C VAL A 40 28.93 7.74 19.28
N ASP A 41 27.95 6.95 19.74
CA ASP A 41 28.13 5.52 20.05
C ASP A 41 28.63 4.68 18.86
N SER A 42 28.28 5.09 17.64
CA SER A 42 28.65 4.37 16.41
C SER A 42 29.64 5.14 15.54
N ASP A 43 30.10 6.32 15.99
CA ASP A 43 30.91 7.24 15.19
C ASP A 43 30.35 7.45 13.77
N THR A 44 29.05 7.70 13.68
CA THR A 44 28.36 7.87 12.40
C THR A 44 27.49 9.11 12.38
N ILE A 45 27.54 9.83 11.27
CA ILE A 45 26.53 10.84 10.95
C ILE A 45 25.26 10.12 10.49
N ILE A 46 24.09 10.48 10.98
CA ILE A 46 22.78 10.05 10.46
C ILE A 46 22.15 11.18 9.65
N GLY A 47 21.20 10.88 8.76
CA GLY A 47 20.57 11.87 7.87
C GLY A 47 20.96 11.78 6.41
N PHE A 48 21.84 10.84 6.05
CA PHE A 48 22.14 10.51 4.68
C PHE A 48 21.24 9.39 4.14
N GLU A 49 21.11 9.31 2.83
CA GLU A 49 20.50 8.19 2.11
C GLU A 49 21.17 6.87 2.50
N ASP A 50 20.35 5.91 2.93
CA ASP A 50 20.76 4.63 3.49
C ASP A 50 19.72 3.56 3.15
N HIS A 51 20.09 2.66 2.23
CA HIS A 51 19.31 1.48 1.85
C HIS A 51 19.81 0.21 2.57
N GLY A 52 20.51 0.37 3.69
CA GLY A 52 21.14 -0.70 4.45
C GLY A 52 22.25 -1.37 3.65
N HIS A 53 22.20 -2.71 3.57
CA HIS A 53 23.18 -3.50 2.80
C HIS A 53 23.17 -3.22 1.28
N LEU A 54 22.13 -2.57 0.75
CA LEU A 54 22.07 -2.14 -0.65
C LEU A 54 22.90 -0.89 -0.95
N GLY A 55 23.48 -0.28 0.09
CA GLY A 55 24.41 0.82 -0.01
C GLY A 55 23.90 2.09 0.66
N ARG A 56 24.86 2.99 0.87
CA ARG A 56 24.69 4.29 1.48
C ARG A 56 25.36 5.34 0.59
N SER A 57 24.79 6.54 0.49
CA SER A 57 25.37 7.63 -0.31
C SER A 57 25.49 8.92 0.52
N SER A 58 26.20 9.92 -0.01
CA SER A 58 26.35 11.24 0.64
C SER A 58 25.16 12.17 0.38
N LYS A 59 24.06 11.68 -0.20
CA LYS A 59 22.86 12.49 -0.44
C LYS A 59 22.08 12.67 0.87
N PRO A 60 21.63 13.89 1.22
CA PRO A 60 20.72 14.10 2.34
C PRO A 60 19.43 13.30 2.14
N ALA A 61 18.96 12.59 3.16
CA ALA A 61 17.71 11.86 3.11
C ALA A 61 16.52 12.82 3.18
N LYS A 62 15.58 12.68 2.23
CA LYS A 62 14.33 13.46 2.14
C LYS A 62 13.09 12.59 2.21
N TYR A 63 13.25 11.28 2.06
CA TYR A 63 12.18 10.30 2.06
C TYR A 63 12.54 9.14 2.97
N ALA A 64 11.54 8.60 3.67
CA ALA A 64 11.63 7.39 4.45
C ALA A 64 10.62 6.38 3.91
N LEU A 65 11.13 5.27 3.38
CA LEU A 65 10.34 4.11 2.95
C LEU A 65 10.22 3.15 4.14
N VAL A 66 9.00 2.95 4.63
CA VAL A 66 8.73 2.14 5.83
C VAL A 66 7.97 0.87 5.43
N PHE A 67 8.39 -0.26 6.00
CA PHE A 67 7.71 -1.55 5.88
C PHE A 67 7.13 -1.96 7.22
N MET A 68 5.86 -2.38 7.20
CA MET A 68 5.11 -2.85 8.35
C MET A 68 4.46 -4.19 8.02
N VAL A 69 4.51 -5.12 8.96
CA VAL A 69 3.73 -6.35 8.87
C VAL A 69 2.46 -6.21 9.70
N ARG A 70 1.35 -6.71 9.15
CA ARG A 70 0.02 -6.71 9.78
C ARG A 70 -0.51 -8.14 9.86
N GLY A 71 -0.85 -8.59 11.06
CA GLY A 71 -1.55 -9.86 11.24
C GLY A 71 -2.90 -9.86 10.51
N LEU A 72 -3.19 -10.96 9.81
CA LEU A 72 -4.45 -11.11 9.08
C LEU A 72 -5.59 -11.56 10.01
N LEU A 73 -5.31 -12.56 10.85
CA LEU A 73 -6.29 -13.16 11.76
C LEU A 73 -6.24 -12.58 13.17
N GLN A 74 -5.17 -11.83 13.50
CA GLN A 74 -4.92 -11.29 14.82
C GLN A 74 -4.62 -9.79 14.72
N ASP A 75 -5.09 -9.03 15.70
CA ASP A 75 -4.90 -7.58 15.74
C ASP A 75 -3.51 -7.21 16.29
N TRP A 76 -2.50 -7.34 15.44
CA TRP A 76 -1.15 -6.83 15.72
C TRP A 76 -0.56 -6.20 14.47
N LYS A 77 0.32 -5.23 14.64
CA LYS A 77 1.07 -4.60 13.56
C LYS A 77 2.43 -4.15 14.06
N GLN A 78 3.46 -4.31 13.24
CA GLN A 78 4.82 -3.98 13.64
C GLN A 78 5.60 -3.41 12.44
N PRO A 79 6.13 -2.18 12.55
CA PRO A 79 7.16 -1.70 11.65
C PRO A 79 8.41 -2.59 11.76
N ILE A 80 8.88 -3.11 10.63
CA ILE A 80 10.01 -4.06 10.58
C ILE A 80 11.19 -3.53 9.79
N ALA A 81 11.01 -2.55 8.90
CA ALA A 81 12.14 -1.92 8.22
C ALA A 81 11.83 -0.47 7.88
N ALA A 82 12.88 0.34 7.87
CA ALA A 82 12.90 1.67 7.30
C ALA A 82 14.15 1.81 6.44
N PHE A 83 14.01 2.51 5.33
CA PHE A 83 15.08 2.86 4.40
C PHE A 83 14.96 4.32 4.03
N PHE A 84 16.09 5.00 3.84
CA PHE A 84 16.12 6.44 3.65
C PHE A 84 16.67 6.78 2.27
N SER A 85 15.99 7.67 1.55
CA SER A 85 16.34 8.05 0.18
C SER A 85 16.43 9.57 0.05
N GLY A 86 17.38 10.06 -0.75
CA GLY A 86 17.48 11.50 -1.06
C GLY A 86 16.50 11.98 -2.12
N SER A 87 15.89 11.05 -2.84
CA SER A 87 14.83 11.25 -3.83
C SER A 87 13.80 10.12 -3.70
N PRO A 88 12.61 10.23 -4.31
CA PRO A 88 11.67 9.13 -4.34
C PRO A 88 12.33 7.84 -4.84
N THR A 89 12.09 6.73 -4.15
CA THR A 89 12.77 5.47 -4.42
C THR A 89 12.37 4.95 -5.80
N ASN A 90 13.34 4.76 -6.70
CA ASN A 90 13.07 4.23 -8.04
C ASN A 90 12.62 2.77 -7.99
N ALA A 91 11.95 2.32 -9.06
CA ALA A 91 11.29 1.02 -9.07
C ALA A 91 12.26 -0.16 -8.98
N GLU A 92 13.42 -0.06 -9.60
CA GLU A 92 14.44 -1.11 -9.60
C GLU A 92 15.04 -1.29 -8.20
N ARG A 93 15.30 -0.18 -7.50
CA ARG A 93 15.74 -0.20 -6.10
C ARG A 93 14.63 -0.69 -5.17
N LEU A 94 13.40 -0.23 -5.36
CA LEU A 94 12.26 -0.65 -4.54
C LEU A 94 12.02 -2.16 -4.66
N LYS A 95 12.13 -2.73 -5.86
CA LYS A 95 12.09 -4.19 -6.08
C LYS A 95 13.09 -4.92 -5.18
N GLN A 96 14.36 -4.52 -5.21
CA GLN A 96 15.41 -5.15 -4.39
C GLN A 96 15.11 -5.05 -2.90
N ILE A 97 14.57 -3.91 -2.46
CA ILE A 97 14.18 -3.72 -1.06
C ILE A 97 13.00 -4.63 -0.68
N ILE A 98 11.97 -4.74 -1.52
CA ILE A 98 10.82 -5.64 -1.27
C ILE A 98 11.30 -7.09 -1.19
N GLU A 99 12.11 -7.53 -2.14
CA GLU A 99 12.68 -8.89 -2.16
C GLU A 99 13.50 -9.18 -0.90
N LEU A 100 14.32 -8.23 -0.45
CA LEU A 100 15.02 -8.36 0.84
C LEU A 100 14.03 -8.55 1.98
N VAL A 101 13.05 -7.65 2.12
CA VAL A 101 12.14 -7.65 3.27
C VAL A 101 11.31 -8.94 3.30
N LEU A 102 10.83 -9.41 2.15
CA LEU A 102 10.14 -10.69 2.02
C LEU A 102 11.05 -11.86 2.45
N GLY A 103 12.30 -11.88 1.97
CA GLY A 103 13.27 -12.91 2.34
C GLY A 103 13.56 -12.94 3.84
N GLU A 104 13.75 -11.78 4.47
CA GLU A 104 13.99 -11.69 5.92
C GLU A 104 12.76 -12.09 6.75
N CYS A 105 11.56 -11.75 6.30
CA CYS A 105 10.32 -12.18 6.96
C CYS A 105 10.11 -13.70 6.86
N SER A 106 10.41 -14.28 5.70
CA SER A 106 10.33 -15.73 5.48
C SER A 106 11.33 -16.48 6.37
N LYS A 107 12.59 -16.01 6.46
CA LYS A 107 13.60 -16.57 7.39
C LYS A 107 13.17 -16.48 8.85
N ALA A 108 12.44 -15.43 9.21
CA ALA A 108 11.88 -15.23 10.54
C ALA A 108 10.65 -16.11 10.84
N GLY A 109 10.12 -16.85 9.86
CA GLY A 109 8.96 -17.72 10.02
C GLY A 109 7.61 -17.00 9.91
N LEU A 110 7.57 -15.77 9.40
CA LEU A 110 6.33 -15.07 9.09
C LEU A 110 5.75 -15.59 7.77
N GLN A 111 4.44 -15.81 7.75
CA GLN A 111 3.72 -16.26 6.55
C GLN A 111 3.09 -15.07 5.85
N ILE A 112 3.88 -14.38 5.02
CA ILE A 112 3.38 -13.27 4.21
C ILE A 112 2.58 -13.85 3.04
N ILE A 113 1.32 -13.44 2.91
CA ILE A 113 0.45 -13.86 1.79
C ILE A 113 0.32 -12.81 0.69
N GLY A 114 0.67 -11.56 1.00
CA GLY A 114 0.50 -10.45 0.09
C GLY A 114 1.08 -9.13 0.59
N THR A 115 1.09 -8.15 -0.31
CA THR A 115 1.61 -6.82 -0.08
C THR A 115 0.52 -5.76 -0.29
N ILE A 116 0.63 -4.65 0.44
CA ILE A 116 -0.23 -3.47 0.27
C ILE A 116 0.64 -2.22 0.10
N CYS A 117 0.36 -1.42 -0.92
CA CYS A 117 0.98 -0.11 -1.11
C CYS A 117 0.03 0.89 -1.78
N ASP A 118 0.44 2.15 -1.88
CA ASP A 118 -0.32 3.14 -2.63
C ASP A 118 -0.16 3.00 -4.16
N MET A 119 -0.89 3.81 -4.93
CA MET A 119 -0.81 3.85 -6.39
C MET A 119 0.28 4.79 -6.93
N GLY A 120 1.34 5.04 -6.15
CA GLY A 120 2.49 5.81 -6.61
C GLY A 120 3.08 5.22 -7.89
N SER A 121 3.53 6.07 -8.83
CA SER A 121 4.05 5.63 -10.13
C SER A 121 5.20 4.62 -10.00
N ASN A 122 6.09 4.81 -9.03
CA ASN A 122 7.19 3.89 -8.73
C ASN A 122 6.68 2.57 -8.14
N ASN A 123 5.66 2.58 -7.28
CA ASN A 123 5.05 1.38 -6.71
C ASN A 123 4.42 0.53 -7.82
N VAL A 124 3.58 1.15 -8.66
CA VAL A 124 2.96 0.48 -9.83
C VAL A 124 4.03 -0.09 -10.77
N LYS A 125 5.09 0.68 -11.08
CA LYS A 125 6.19 0.20 -11.93
C LYS A 125 6.92 -0.98 -11.28
N THR A 126 7.12 -0.95 -9.97
CA THR A 126 7.78 -2.03 -9.23
C THR A 126 6.98 -3.32 -9.26
N LEU A 127 5.67 -3.26 -8.96
CA LEU A 127 4.82 -4.44 -9.00
C LEU A 127 4.81 -5.09 -10.39
N LYS A 128 4.78 -4.28 -11.45
CA LYS A 128 4.92 -4.76 -12.85
C LYS A 128 6.28 -5.42 -13.11
N LEU A 129 7.38 -4.82 -12.63
CA LEU A 129 8.74 -5.40 -12.73
C LEU A 129 8.89 -6.71 -11.94
N MET A 130 8.02 -6.96 -10.97
CA MET A 130 7.94 -8.19 -10.19
C MET A 130 6.93 -9.20 -10.75
N GLY A 131 6.30 -8.90 -11.89
CA GLY A 131 5.41 -9.80 -12.62
C GLY A 131 3.90 -9.60 -12.38
N SER A 132 3.50 -8.61 -11.59
CA SER A 132 2.09 -8.34 -11.32
C SER A 132 1.40 -7.71 -12.53
N THR A 133 0.24 -8.25 -12.88
CA THR A 133 -0.65 -7.73 -13.92
C THR A 133 -2.07 -7.50 -13.38
N SER A 134 -2.95 -6.92 -14.19
CA SER A 134 -4.34 -6.67 -13.77
C SER A 134 -5.16 -7.96 -13.66
N ASP A 135 -4.89 -8.94 -14.52
CA ASP A 135 -5.52 -10.26 -14.53
C ASP A 135 -4.90 -11.22 -13.51
N ARG A 136 -3.60 -11.05 -13.21
CA ARG A 136 -2.86 -11.81 -12.22
C ARG A 136 -2.10 -10.86 -11.30
N PRO A 137 -2.74 -10.30 -10.25
CA PRO A 137 -2.13 -9.35 -9.33
C PRO A 137 -1.19 -10.05 -8.32
N LEU A 138 -0.27 -10.87 -8.82
CA LEU A 138 0.68 -11.66 -8.06
C LEU A 138 2.11 -11.23 -8.39
N ILE A 139 2.96 -11.15 -7.37
CA ILE A 139 4.41 -11.08 -7.53
C ILE A 139 5.03 -12.39 -7.08
N ASN A 140 6.07 -12.85 -7.78
CA ASN A 140 6.80 -14.05 -7.39
C ASN A 140 8.12 -13.68 -6.73
N HIS A 141 8.41 -14.28 -5.57
CA HIS A 141 9.71 -14.21 -4.94
C HIS A 141 10.08 -15.57 -4.34
N ALA A 142 11.27 -16.07 -4.69
CA ALA A 142 11.78 -17.38 -4.25
C ALA A 142 10.82 -18.56 -4.49
N GLY A 143 10.04 -18.52 -5.58
CA GLY A 143 9.07 -19.57 -5.90
C GLY A 143 7.74 -19.49 -5.16
N GLN A 144 7.54 -18.47 -4.32
CA GLN A 144 6.28 -18.17 -3.65
C GLN A 144 5.58 -16.98 -4.34
N ASP A 145 4.28 -17.13 -4.60
CA ASP A 145 3.42 -16.05 -5.11
C ASP A 145 2.82 -15.25 -3.95
N PHE A 146 2.82 -13.92 -4.08
CA PHE A 146 2.25 -12.98 -3.11
C PHE A 146 1.22 -12.09 -3.80
N ILE A 147 0.03 -11.96 -3.21
CA ILE A 147 -1.04 -11.09 -3.72
C ILE A 147 -0.65 -9.63 -3.53
N THR A 148 -0.83 -8.82 -4.56
CA THR A 148 -0.61 -7.38 -4.46
C THR A 148 -1.94 -6.64 -4.41
N ILE A 149 -2.05 -5.71 -3.48
CA ILE A 149 -3.27 -4.93 -3.27
C ILE A 149 -2.88 -3.46 -3.19
N PHE A 150 -3.63 -2.59 -3.86
CA PHE A 150 -3.49 -1.15 -3.64
C PHE A 150 -4.35 -0.70 -2.46
N ASP A 151 -3.87 0.29 -1.72
CA ASP A 151 -4.57 0.84 -0.56
C ASP A 151 -6.00 1.33 -0.92
N PRO A 152 -7.06 0.70 -0.37
CA PRO A 152 -8.43 1.01 -0.76
C PRO A 152 -8.86 2.48 -0.57
N PRO A 153 -8.52 3.17 0.55
CA PRO A 153 -8.72 4.62 0.68
C PRO A 153 -8.11 5.43 -0.47
N HIS A 154 -6.89 5.11 -0.90
CA HIS A 154 -6.26 5.79 -2.04
C HIS A 154 -6.98 5.52 -3.37
N LEU A 155 -7.47 4.30 -3.57
CA LEU A 155 -8.30 3.94 -4.72
C LEU A 155 -9.60 4.76 -4.73
N LEU A 156 -10.33 4.80 -3.61
CA LEU A 156 -11.58 5.56 -3.49
C LEU A 156 -11.38 7.05 -3.72
N LYS A 157 -10.32 7.63 -3.14
CA LYS A 157 -9.94 9.03 -3.36
C LYS A 157 -9.65 9.31 -4.83
N SER A 158 -8.96 8.41 -5.51
CA SER A 158 -8.62 8.54 -6.93
C SER A 158 -9.87 8.44 -7.81
N THR A 159 -10.74 7.45 -7.55
CA THR A 159 -12.04 7.30 -8.24
C THR A 159 -12.91 8.54 -8.07
N ARG A 160 -13.04 9.06 -6.84
CA ARG A 160 -13.76 10.31 -6.56
C ARG A 160 -13.15 11.49 -7.33
N ASN A 161 -11.82 11.65 -7.31
CA ASN A 161 -11.15 12.74 -8.03
C ASN A 161 -11.35 12.65 -9.55
N LEU A 162 -11.37 11.44 -10.10
CA LEU A 162 -11.67 11.20 -11.50
C LEU A 162 -13.11 11.61 -11.80
N PHE A 163 -14.07 11.19 -10.97
CA PHE A 163 -15.49 11.50 -11.15
C PHE A 163 -15.83 12.99 -10.97
N LEU A 164 -15.07 13.70 -10.13
CA LEU A 164 -15.16 15.16 -10.00
C LEU A 164 -14.77 15.91 -11.28
N ARG A 165 -13.87 15.34 -12.09
CA ARG A 165 -13.28 15.98 -13.27
C ARG A 165 -13.89 15.48 -14.57
N HIS A 166 -14.44 14.28 -14.57
CA HIS A 166 -14.90 13.57 -15.76
C HIS A 166 -16.21 12.86 -15.49
N ASP A 167 -17.08 12.83 -16.50
CA ASP A 167 -18.29 12.04 -16.49
C ASP A 167 -17.97 10.55 -16.67
N VAL A 168 -18.72 9.69 -16.00
CA VAL A 168 -18.55 8.23 -16.09
C VAL A 168 -19.59 7.67 -17.05
N ARG A 169 -19.11 6.97 -18.08
CA ARG A 169 -19.97 6.24 -19.02
C ARG A 169 -20.07 4.79 -18.56
N PHE A 170 -21.29 4.26 -18.52
CA PHE A 170 -21.56 2.88 -18.11
C PHE A 170 -22.77 2.34 -18.87
N PRO A 171 -22.83 1.02 -19.14
CA PRO A 171 -24.02 0.41 -19.71
C PRO A 171 -25.17 0.46 -18.71
N VAL A 172 -26.36 0.82 -19.18
CA VAL A 172 -27.61 0.78 -18.42
C VAL A 172 -28.53 -0.20 -19.09
N GLU A 173 -28.96 -1.22 -18.35
CA GLU A 173 -30.01 -2.12 -18.81
C GLU A 173 -31.37 -1.43 -18.68
N VAL A 174 -32.05 -1.24 -19.81
CA VAL A 174 -33.41 -0.73 -19.86
C VAL A 174 -34.33 -1.88 -20.27
N ALA A 175 -35.31 -2.17 -19.43
CA ALA A 175 -36.36 -3.14 -19.76
C ALA A 175 -37.27 -2.55 -20.85
N VAL A 176 -37.38 -3.27 -21.97
CA VAL A 176 -38.29 -2.98 -23.07
C VAL A 176 -39.12 -4.23 -23.32
N GLU A 177 -40.38 -4.19 -22.87
CA GLU A 177 -41.35 -5.30 -22.96
C GLU A 177 -40.77 -6.64 -22.48
N GLU A 178 -40.52 -7.58 -23.40
CA GLU A 178 -40.00 -8.94 -23.12
C GLU A 178 -38.46 -9.05 -23.19
N SER A 179 -37.74 -7.94 -23.27
CA SER A 179 -36.27 -7.93 -23.40
C SER A 179 -35.60 -6.80 -22.61
N SER A 180 -34.29 -6.93 -22.37
CA SER A 180 -33.44 -5.86 -21.85
C SER A 180 -32.50 -5.37 -22.94
N VAL A 181 -32.42 -4.07 -23.14
CA VAL A 181 -31.48 -3.44 -24.07
C VAL A 181 -30.46 -2.63 -23.27
N GLU A 182 -29.17 -2.83 -23.54
CA GLU A 182 -28.12 -1.99 -22.98
C GLU A 182 -28.04 -0.65 -23.74
N VAL A 183 -28.22 0.45 -23.02
CA VAL A 183 -28.03 1.81 -23.54
C VAL A 183 -26.88 2.50 -22.79
N PRO A 184 -26.14 3.43 -23.43
CA PRO A 184 -25.07 4.15 -22.75
C PRO A 184 -25.64 5.15 -21.74
N GLY A 185 -25.42 4.92 -20.45
CA GLY A 185 -25.66 5.86 -19.37
C GLY A 185 -24.47 6.80 -19.14
N ILE A 186 -24.75 7.98 -18.60
CA ILE A 186 -23.75 8.95 -18.19
C ILE A 186 -24.07 9.39 -16.75
N ALA A 187 -23.14 9.16 -15.85
CA ALA A 187 -23.17 9.69 -14.49
C ALA A 187 -22.28 10.92 -14.42
N LYS A 188 -22.75 11.95 -13.73
CA LYS A 188 -22.05 13.21 -13.52
C LYS A 188 -21.95 13.52 -12.05
N TRP A 189 -20.92 14.28 -11.67
CA TRP A 189 -20.80 14.78 -10.29
C TRP A 189 -22.01 15.62 -9.85
N ARG A 190 -22.70 16.24 -10.79
CA ARG A 190 -23.94 16.99 -10.53
C ARG A 190 -25.04 16.10 -9.95
N ASP A 191 -25.16 14.87 -10.41
CA ASP A 191 -26.22 13.94 -9.99
C ASP A 191 -26.11 13.62 -8.50
N ILE A 192 -24.87 13.44 -7.98
CA ILE A 192 -24.61 13.29 -6.54
C ILE A 192 -25.02 14.54 -5.76
N ARG A 193 -24.69 15.74 -6.27
CA ARG A 193 -25.05 17.00 -5.60
C ARG A 193 -26.56 17.20 -5.53
N GLU A 194 -27.26 16.93 -6.62
CA GLU A 194 -28.72 17.04 -6.66
C GLU A 194 -29.38 16.04 -5.72
N ALA A 195 -28.91 14.79 -5.68
CA ALA A 195 -29.39 13.80 -4.72
C ALA A 195 -29.16 14.24 -3.26
N PHE A 196 -27.98 14.77 -2.95
CA PHE A 196 -27.66 15.30 -1.62
C PHE A 196 -28.54 16.50 -1.24
N GLU A 197 -28.73 17.45 -2.15
CA GLU A 197 -29.61 18.61 -1.92
C GLU A 197 -31.07 18.19 -1.72
N TRP A 198 -31.53 17.20 -2.48
CA TRP A 198 -32.87 16.65 -2.33
C TRP A 198 -33.02 15.97 -0.98
N ASP A 199 -32.10 15.09 -0.59
CA ASP A 199 -32.11 14.40 0.71
C ASP A 199 -32.06 15.40 1.89
N SER A 200 -31.20 16.42 1.80
CA SER A 200 -31.08 17.48 2.81
C SER A 200 -32.36 18.30 2.99
N ARG A 201 -33.22 18.37 1.97
CA ARG A 201 -34.52 19.08 2.05
C ARG A 201 -35.65 18.20 2.60
N HIS A 202 -35.53 16.87 2.52
CA HIS A 202 -36.59 15.92 2.88
C HIS A 202 -36.31 15.12 4.16
N THR A 203 -35.11 15.20 4.73
CA THR A 203 -34.73 14.55 6.01
C THR A 203 -35.30 15.23 7.26
N GLY A 204 -36.08 16.31 7.12
CA GLY A 204 -36.75 17.01 8.23
C GLY A 204 -38.24 16.69 8.43
N HIS A 205 -38.79 15.60 7.86
CA HIS A 205 -40.23 15.27 7.96
C HIS A 205 -40.56 13.91 8.60
N CYS A 206 -39.61 13.31 9.32
CA CYS A 206 -39.86 12.15 10.19
C CYS A 206 -39.88 12.56 11.68
N GLU A 207 -40.63 13.60 12.03
CA GLU A 207 -41.10 13.85 13.40
C GLU A 207 -42.59 14.21 13.35
N ASN A 208 -43.43 13.19 13.56
CA ASN A 208 -44.65 13.17 14.39
C ASN A 208 -45.38 11.84 14.23
#